data_AF-A0AAV4V9I8-F1
#
_entry.id   AF-A0AAV4V9I8-F1
#
_cell.length_a   1.000
_cell.length_b   1.000
_cell.length_c   1.000
_cell.angle_alpha   90.00
_cell.angle_beta   90.00
_cell.angle_gamma   90.00
#
_symmetry.space_group_name_H-M   'P 1'
#
loop_
_entity.id
_entity.type
_entity.pdbx_description
1 polymer ?
#
loop_
_entity_poly.entity_id
_entity_poly.type
_entity_poly.pdbx_seq_one_letter_code
_entity_poly.pdbx_strand_id
1 'polypeptide(L)'
;MSKYWLPWLVGMPAETTTAICSVIFGGVLERFPNLKLFECDVPPHRYLSRIYSDSLVHSEESLNLLLKVLTEDNILLGSDYPFPLGEHIPGKLVEDSKHLAKTTKDKTLGINALKFFGLELKDFIW
;
A
#
# COMPACT_ATOMS: atom_id res chain seq x y z
N MET A 1 10.22 -21.46 15.03
CA MET A 1 10.49 -20.06 15.44
C MET A 1 9.17 -19.30 15.65
N SER A 2 8.25 -19.82 16.47
CA SER A 2 6.89 -19.27 16.65
C SER A 2 6.72 -18.37 17.89
N LYS A 3 7.75 -18.28 18.74
CA LYS A 3 7.72 -17.46 19.96
C LYS A 3 7.62 -15.97 19.59
N TYR A 4 6.83 -15.21 20.34
CA TYR A 4 6.63 -13.76 20.16
C TYR A 4 6.10 -13.31 18.78
N TRP A 5 5.46 -14.20 18.01
CA TRP A 5 4.92 -13.89 16.66
C TRP A 5 5.93 -13.25 15.68
N LEU A 6 7.23 -13.49 15.87
CA LEU A 6 8.28 -12.95 14.99
C LEU A 6 8.08 -13.21 13.48
N PRO A 7 7.50 -14.34 13.01
CA PRO A 7 7.17 -14.51 11.59
C PRO A 7 6.19 -13.46 11.04
N TRP A 8 5.24 -13.00 11.85
CA TRP A 8 4.29 -11.95 11.47
C TRP A 8 4.88 -10.55 11.64
N LEU A 9 5.54 -10.29 12.78
CA LEU A 9 6.02 -8.95 13.14
C LEU A 9 7.33 -8.54 12.43
N VAL A 10 8.12 -9.51 11.96
CA VAL A 10 9.42 -9.27 11.31
C VAL A 10 9.53 -10.00 9.98
N GLY A 11 9.06 -11.26 9.93
CA GLY A 11 9.09 -12.07 8.71
C GLY A 11 8.31 -11.44 7.56
N MET A 12 7.00 -11.23 7.72
CA MET A 12 6.15 -10.67 6.66
C MET A 12 6.62 -9.30 6.14
N PRO A 13 6.96 -8.29 6.97
CA PRO A 13 7.53 -7.03 6.47
C PRO A 13 8.83 -7.22 5.68
N ALA A 14 9.71 -8.13 6.12
CA ALA A 14 10.97 -8.43 5.43
C ALA A 14 10.73 -9.19 4.11
N GLU A 15 9.77 -10.12 4.06
CA GLU A 15 9.38 -10.84 2.86
C GLU A 15 8.76 -9.89 1.81
N THR A 16 7.83 -9.01 2.22
CA THR A 16 7.26 -7.98 1.34
C THR A 16 8.32 -7.03 0.81
N THR A 17 9.24 -6.58 1.66
CA THR A 17 10.38 -5.74 1.22
C THR A 17 11.26 -6.48 0.22
N THR A 18 11.58 -7.75 0.49
CA THR A 18 12.39 -8.61 -0.38
C THR A 18 11.70 -8.86 -1.72
N ALA A 19 10.37 -9.06 -1.73
CA ALA A 19 9.58 -9.23 -2.95
C ALA A 19 9.62 -7.95 -3.80
N ILE A 20 9.37 -6.78 -3.21
CA ILE A 20 9.45 -5.48 -3.91
C ILE A 20 10.85 -5.27 -4.49
N CYS A 21 11.91 -5.47 -3.70
CA CYS A 21 13.28 -5.36 -4.17
C CYS A 21 13.62 -6.37 -5.29
N SER A 22 13.16 -7.62 -5.18
CA SER A 22 13.39 -8.65 -6.22
C SER A 22 12.68 -8.33 -7.52
N VAL A 23 11.47 -7.75 -7.43
CA VAL A 23 10.68 -7.31 -8.56
C VAL A 23 11.35 -6.11 -9.26
N ILE A 24 11.80 -5.11 -8.50
CA ILE A 24 12.54 -3.95 -9.01
C ILE A 24 13.90 -4.37 -9.61
N PHE A 25 14.80 -4.94 -8.81
CA PHE A 25 16.19 -5.20 -9.22
C PHE A 25 16.34 -6.42 -10.14
N GLY A 26 15.37 -7.34 -10.15
CA GLY A 26 15.35 -8.49 -11.05
C GLY A 26 14.89 -8.16 -12.48
N GLY A 27 14.48 -6.92 -12.73
CA GLY A 27 13.96 -6.49 -14.02
C GLY A 27 12.69 -7.23 -14.45
N VAL A 28 11.90 -7.69 -13.47
CA VAL A 28 10.57 -8.28 -13.68
C VAL A 28 9.64 -7.23 -14.29
N LEU A 29 9.96 -5.96 -14.08
CA LEU A 29 9.14 -4.85 -14.49
C LEU A 29 9.36 -4.50 -15.97
N GLU A 30 10.58 -4.17 -16.39
CA GLU A 30 10.92 -3.78 -17.77
C GLU A 30 10.38 -4.75 -18.83
N ARG A 31 10.32 -6.05 -18.50
CA ARG A 31 9.84 -7.14 -19.35
C ARG A 31 8.32 -7.15 -19.56
N PHE A 32 7.51 -6.59 -18.66
CA PHE A 32 6.05 -6.67 -18.66
C PHE A 32 5.37 -5.28 -18.55
N PRO A 33 5.57 -4.35 -19.50
CA PRO A 33 5.25 -2.92 -19.37
C PRO A 33 3.81 -2.53 -19.00
N ASN A 34 2.82 -3.41 -19.21
CA ASN A 34 1.41 -3.18 -18.84
C ASN A 34 1.08 -3.64 -17.41
N LEU A 35 1.97 -4.39 -16.76
CA LEU A 35 1.91 -4.61 -15.32
C LEU A 35 2.20 -3.27 -14.64
N LYS A 36 1.37 -2.84 -13.69
CA LYS A 36 1.59 -1.57 -12.98
C LYS A 36 2.78 -1.73 -12.02
N LEU A 37 4.00 -1.60 -12.56
CA LEU A 37 5.36 -1.46 -11.98
C LEU A 37 6.42 -1.27 -13.13
N PHE A 38 7.53 -0.52 -12.97
CA PHE A 38 8.71 -0.23 -13.89
C PHE A 38 9.70 0.67 -13.13
N GLU A 39 10.97 0.94 -13.47
CA GLU A 39 11.89 0.73 -14.63
C GLU A 39 13.04 -0.29 -14.27
N CYS A 40 14.31 -0.21 -14.76
CA CYS A 40 15.59 -0.58 -14.01
C CYS A 40 16.91 -0.08 -14.64
N ASP A 41 16.92 1.14 -15.20
CA ASP A 41 18.15 1.95 -15.43
C ASP A 41 18.03 3.32 -14.73
N VAL A 42 17.05 3.42 -13.82
CA VAL A 42 16.52 4.67 -13.28
C VAL A 42 16.38 4.49 -11.76
N PRO A 43 16.67 5.49 -10.92
CA PRO A 43 16.76 5.29 -9.48
C PRO A 43 15.48 4.69 -8.86
N PRO A 44 15.58 3.74 -7.90
CA PRO A 44 14.44 2.99 -7.32
C PRO A 44 13.26 3.81 -6.77
N HIS A 45 13.37 5.13 -6.66
CA HIS A 45 12.24 6.01 -6.30
C HIS A 45 11.23 6.24 -7.44
N ARG A 46 11.59 6.09 -8.72
CA ARG A 46 10.67 6.38 -9.85
C ARG A 46 9.52 5.36 -10.04
N TYR A 47 9.69 4.21 -9.41
CA TYR A 47 8.88 2.99 -9.39
C TYR A 47 7.68 3.13 -8.49
N LEU A 48 7.83 3.98 -7.48
CA LEU A 48 6.90 4.16 -6.37
C LEU A 48 5.57 4.77 -6.85
N SER A 49 5.57 5.39 -8.03
CA SER A 49 4.39 5.80 -8.79
C SER A 49 3.59 4.63 -9.41
N ARG A 50 4.19 3.45 -9.53
CA ARG A 50 3.61 2.26 -10.15
C ARG A 50 3.37 1.13 -9.13
N ILE A 51 4.09 1.08 -8.02
CA ILE A 51 3.83 0.17 -6.88
C ILE A 51 2.50 0.57 -6.23
N TYR A 52 1.71 -0.40 -5.74
CA TYR A 52 0.61 -0.13 -4.81
C TYR A 52 0.90 -0.80 -3.47
N SER A 53 0.53 -0.13 -2.38
CA SER A 53 0.57 -0.65 -1.00
C SER A 53 -0.80 -0.49 -0.36
N ASP A 54 -1.13 -1.32 0.63
CA ASP A 54 -2.18 -0.98 1.57
C ASP A 54 -1.70 0.06 2.61
N SER A 55 -2.62 0.49 3.47
CA SER A 55 -2.42 1.45 4.55
C SER A 55 -2.18 0.82 5.94
N LEU A 56 -1.93 -0.50 6.02
CA LEU A 56 -1.92 -1.24 7.29
C LEU A 56 -0.57 -1.10 8.03
N VAL A 57 -0.36 0.07 8.62
CA VAL A 57 0.91 0.45 9.27
C VAL A 57 0.78 0.88 10.74
N HIS A 58 -0.44 0.79 11.29
CA HIS A 58 -0.81 1.00 12.71
C HIS A 58 -0.37 2.31 13.40
N SER A 59 0.23 3.27 12.68
CA SER A 59 0.77 4.51 13.24
C SER A 59 0.73 5.65 12.22
N GLU A 60 0.38 6.86 12.68
CA GLU A 60 0.26 8.05 11.82
C GLU A 60 1.63 8.44 11.24
N GLU A 61 2.72 8.24 11.99
CA GLU A 61 4.09 8.49 11.55
C GLU A 61 4.50 7.56 10.39
N SER A 62 4.14 6.27 10.46
CA SER A 62 4.44 5.30 9.40
C SER A 62 3.57 5.54 8.17
N LEU A 63 2.30 5.93 8.35
CA LEU A 63 1.42 6.32 7.23
C LEU A 63 1.94 7.57 6.53
N ASN A 64 2.40 8.57 7.29
CA ASN A 64 3.05 9.77 6.76
C ASN A 64 4.40 9.47 6.08
N LEU A 65 5.14 8.45 6.52
CA LEU A 65 6.34 7.98 5.82
C LEU A 65 5.96 7.29 4.50
N LEU A 66 4.95 6.41 4.51
CA LEU A 66 4.45 5.72 3.33
C LEU A 66 3.98 6.72 2.25
N LEU A 67 3.25 7.77 2.64
CA LEU A 67 2.81 8.87 1.78
C LEU A 67 3.93 9.81 1.27
N LYS A 68 5.12 9.77 1.87
CA LYS A 68 6.32 10.49 1.39
C LYS A 68 7.17 9.66 0.44
N VAL A 69 7.07 8.33 0.54
CA VAL A 69 7.82 7.37 -0.28
C VAL A 69 7.02 7.00 -1.51
N LEU A 70 5.78 6.54 -1.34
CA LEU A 70 4.80 6.34 -2.41
C LEU A 70 4.08 7.67 -2.73
N THR A 71 3.25 7.66 -3.77
CA THR A 71 2.34 8.78 -4.04
C THR A 71 0.97 8.54 -3.37
N GLU A 72 0.20 9.61 -3.16
CA GLU A 72 -1.17 9.49 -2.65
C GLU A 72 -2.14 8.78 -3.61
N ASP A 73 -1.76 8.51 -4.87
CA ASP A 73 -2.53 7.70 -5.83
C ASP A 73 -2.22 6.19 -5.76
N ASN A 74 -1.26 5.80 -4.90
CA ASN A 74 -0.67 4.45 -4.82
C ASN A 74 -0.95 3.73 -3.48
N ILE A 75 -1.70 4.33 -2.56
CA ILE A 75 -2.06 3.72 -1.27
C ILE A 75 -3.54 3.33 -1.29
N LEU A 76 -3.83 2.10 -0.90
CA LEU A 76 -5.16 1.51 -0.80
C LEU A 76 -5.52 1.34 0.68
N LEU A 77 -6.80 1.48 1.06
CA LEU A 77 -7.25 1.01 2.36
C LEU A 77 -7.16 -0.52 2.43
N GLY A 78 -6.46 -1.03 3.43
CA GLY A 78 -6.43 -2.45 3.79
C GLY A 78 -6.42 -2.61 5.31
N SER A 79 -7.19 -3.56 5.81
CA SER A 79 -7.42 -3.77 7.25
C SER A 79 -6.99 -5.13 7.79
N ASP A 80 -6.63 -6.08 6.92
CA ASP A 80 -6.38 -7.51 7.28
C ASP A 80 -7.55 -8.16 8.05
N TYR A 81 -8.78 -7.67 7.86
CA TYR A 81 -9.99 -8.31 8.40
C TYR A 81 -10.17 -9.73 7.80
N PRO A 82 -10.48 -10.77 8.60
CA PRO A 82 -10.92 -10.75 10.01
C PRO A 82 -9.81 -11.09 11.03
N PHE A 83 -8.53 -10.93 10.69
CA PHE A 83 -7.43 -11.36 11.56
C PHE A 83 -7.18 -10.38 12.72
N PRO A 84 -6.75 -10.88 13.90
CA PRO A 84 -6.62 -10.06 15.10
C PRO A 84 -5.42 -9.11 15.08
N LEU A 85 -4.51 -9.25 14.11
CA LEU A 85 -3.37 -8.36 13.91
C LEU A 85 -3.73 -7.14 13.04
N GLY A 86 -4.87 -7.19 12.35
CA GLY A 86 -5.36 -6.14 11.47
C GLY A 86 -5.92 -4.90 12.17
N GLU A 87 -6.42 -3.95 11.38
CA GLU A 87 -7.08 -2.74 11.89
C GLU A 87 -8.50 -3.06 12.38
N HIS A 88 -8.71 -2.98 13.70
CA HIS A 88 -10.01 -3.30 14.34
C HIS A 88 -11.19 -2.45 13.86
N ILE A 89 -10.94 -1.22 13.40
CA ILE A 89 -11.94 -0.31 12.83
C ILE A 89 -11.39 0.15 11.48
N PRO A 90 -11.72 -0.55 10.37
CA PRO A 90 -11.14 -0.27 9.05
C PRO A 90 -11.29 1.20 8.64
N GLY A 91 -10.18 1.83 8.26
CA GLY A 91 -10.11 3.22 7.82
C GLY A 91 -9.82 4.22 8.93
N LYS A 92 -9.95 3.83 10.21
CA LYS A 92 -9.84 4.76 11.34
C LYS A 92 -8.50 5.49 11.38
N LEU A 93 -7.38 4.82 11.12
CA LEU A 93 -6.06 5.45 11.08
C LEU A 93 -6.02 6.61 10.06
N VAL A 94 -6.63 6.41 8.88
CA VAL A 94 -6.67 7.41 7.80
C VAL A 94 -7.65 8.55 8.15
N GLU A 95 -8.79 8.22 8.75
CA GLU A 95 -9.79 9.20 9.21
C GLU A 95 -9.27 10.10 10.34
N ASP A 96 -8.65 9.52 11.37
CA ASP A 96 -8.13 10.24 12.55
C ASP A 96 -6.85 11.04 12.26
N SER A 97 -6.08 10.68 11.21
CA SER A 97 -4.82 11.36 10.86
C SER A 97 -5.05 12.85 10.60
N LYS A 98 -4.44 13.72 11.40
CA LYS A 98 -4.72 15.17 11.42
C LYS A 98 -4.04 15.92 10.29
N HIS A 99 -2.93 15.38 9.80
CA HIS A 99 -2.08 16.04 8.82
C HIS A 99 -2.44 15.72 7.36
N LEU A 100 -3.38 14.79 7.13
CA LEU A 100 -3.80 14.39 5.78
C LEU A 100 -4.91 15.30 5.25
N ALA A 101 -4.70 15.83 4.05
CA ALA A 101 -5.73 16.55 3.31
C ALA A 101 -6.93 15.63 3.02
N LYS A 102 -8.13 16.21 2.97
CA LYS A 102 -9.36 15.43 2.69
C LYS A 102 -9.24 14.62 1.39
N THR A 103 -8.66 15.22 0.35
CA THR A 103 -8.40 14.55 -0.94
C THR A 103 -7.56 13.29 -0.80
N THR A 104 -6.50 13.32 0.02
CA THR A 104 -5.61 12.18 0.30
C THR A 104 -6.35 11.08 1.09
N LYS A 105 -7.24 11.47 2.02
CA LYS A 105 -8.12 10.53 2.73
C LYS A 105 -9.11 9.86 1.78
N ASP A 106 -9.87 10.65 1.02
CA ASP A 106 -10.85 10.16 0.05
C ASP A 106 -10.18 9.22 -1.00
N LYS A 107 -8.95 9.54 -1.42
CA LYS A 107 -8.11 8.67 -2.27
C LYS A 107 -7.82 7.32 -1.63
N THR A 108 -7.24 7.34 -0.43
CA THR A 108 -6.83 6.14 0.30
C THR A 108 -8.03 5.26 0.67
N LEU A 109 -9.12 5.86 1.15
CA LEU A 109 -10.33 5.18 1.64
C LEU A 109 -11.14 4.50 0.53
N GLY A 110 -11.00 4.89 -0.75
CA GLY A 110 -11.74 4.22 -1.82
C GLY A 110 -11.41 4.58 -3.27
N ILE A 111 -11.09 5.84 -3.60
CA ILE A 111 -10.92 6.23 -5.02
C ILE A 111 -9.74 5.49 -5.67
N ASN A 112 -8.65 5.26 -4.93
CA ASN A 112 -7.52 4.48 -5.43
C ASN A 112 -7.88 3.01 -5.64
N ALA A 113 -8.73 2.42 -4.79
CA ALA A 113 -9.19 1.05 -4.94
C ALA A 113 -10.07 0.89 -6.19
N LEU A 114 -11.01 1.80 -6.43
CA LEU A 114 -11.80 1.85 -7.68
C LEU A 114 -10.89 1.87 -8.92
N LYS A 115 -9.90 2.78 -8.94
CA LYS A 115 -8.89 2.91 -10.02
C LYS A 115 -7.96 1.69 -10.15
N PHE A 116 -7.70 0.98 -9.06
CA PHE A 116 -6.83 -0.21 -9.04
C PHE A 116 -7.57 -1.42 -9.61
N PHE A 117 -8.77 -1.70 -9.11
CA PHE A 117 -9.61 -2.84 -9.53
C PHE A 117 -10.36 -2.61 -10.84
N GLY A 118 -10.40 -1.38 -11.36
CA GLY A 118 -11.10 -1.05 -12.61
C GLY A 118 -12.62 -0.98 -12.43
N LEU A 119 -13.06 -0.52 -11.26
CA LEU A 119 -14.47 -0.42 -10.86
C LEU A 119 -14.93 1.04 -10.84
N GLU A 120 -16.23 1.26 -10.97
CA GLU A 120 -16.85 2.58 -10.87
C GLU A 120 -17.72 2.69 -9.61
N LEU A 121 -17.92 3.91 -9.10
CA LEU A 121 -18.72 4.12 -7.88
C LEU A 121 -20.18 3.63 -8.04
N LYS A 122 -20.71 3.63 -9.26
CA LYS A 122 -22.05 3.10 -9.60
C LYS A 122 -22.20 1.61 -9.29
N ASP A 123 -21.11 0.86 -9.23
CA ASP A 123 -21.12 -0.58 -8.97
C ASP A 123 -21.43 -0.90 -7.49
N PHE A 124 -21.48 0.13 -6.64
CA PHE A 124 -21.70 0.06 -5.19
C PHE A 124 -22.87 0.92 -4.68
N ILE A 125 -23.60 1.59 -5.59
CA ILE A 125 -24.78 2.40 -5.26
C ILE A 125 -26.01 1.68 -5.82
N TRP A 126 -26.86 1.20 -4.91
CA TRP A 126 -28.11 0.49 -5.16
C TRP A 126 -29.32 1.45 -5.15
#